data_AF-A0A5A7RXN9-F1
#
_entry.id   AF-A0A5A7RXN9-F1
#
_cell.length_a   1.000
_cell.length_b   1.000
_cell.length_c   1.000
_cell.angle_alpha   90.00
_cell.angle_beta   90.00
_cell.angle_gamma   90.00
#
_symmetry.space_group_name_H-M   'P 1'
#
loop_
_entity.id
_entity.type
_entity.pdbx_description
1 polymer ?
#
loop_
_entity_poly.entity_id
_entity_poly.type
_entity_poly.pdbx_seq_one_letter_code
_entity_poly.pdbx_strand_id
1 'polypeptide(L)' 'MTNKNVNIWIWLQNGKLIKAILNADEGTLRIYDENDNLILKRTGLNRFQVKQIENYILKYGAKKLSSHAEPFKFL' A
#
# COMPACT_ATOMS: atom_id res chain seq x y z
N MET A 1 -9.94 -13.98 -14.37
CA MET A 1 -9.24 -12.70 -14.17
C MET A 1 -8.26 -12.90 -13.03
N THR A 2 -6.97 -12.86 -13.31
CA THR A 2 -5.90 -13.17 -12.33
C THR A 2 -5.95 -12.18 -11.18
N ASN A 3 -6.25 -12.66 -9.97
CA ASN A 3 -6.08 -11.94 -8.72
C ASN A 3 -4.61 -11.50 -8.64
N LYS A 4 -4.30 -10.28 -9.09
CA LYS A 4 -2.96 -9.72 -8.92
C LYS A 4 -2.75 -9.58 -7.42
N ASN A 5 -1.62 -10.07 -6.90
CA ASN A 5 -1.28 -9.99 -5.49
C ASN A 5 -0.90 -8.54 -5.11
N VAL A 6 -1.92 -7.68 -5.14
CA VAL A 6 -1.85 -6.24 -4.91
C VAL A 6 -2.36 -5.96 -3.51
N ASN A 7 -1.51 -5.35 -2.71
CA ASN A 7 -1.83 -4.93 -1.37
C ASN A 7 -1.79 -3.41 -1.31
N ILE A 8 -2.89 -2.81 -0.86
CA ILE A 8 -3.00 -1.38 -0.67
C ILE A 8 -2.94 -1.09 0.83
N TRP A 9 -2.14 -0.11 1.19
CA TRP A 9 -1.88 0.28 2.56
C TRP A 9 -2.11 1.78 2.72
N ILE A 10 -2.69 2.18 3.84
CA ILE A 10 -2.89 3.59 4.20
C ILE A 10 -2.38 3.86 5.62
N TRP A 11 -1.78 5.01 5.83
CA TRP A 11 -1.37 5.48 7.15
C TRP A 11 -1.33 7.00 7.22
N LEU A 12 -1.31 7.54 8.44
CA LEU A 12 -1.03 8.95 8.68
C LEU A 12 0.47 9.14 8.92
N GLN A 13 1.06 10.11 8.23
CA GLN A 13 2.44 10.51 8.42
C GLN A 13 2.52 12.03 8.45
N ASN A 14 2.99 12.58 9.57
CA ASN A 14 3.11 14.03 9.77
C ASN A 14 1.81 14.81 9.48
N GLY A 15 0.67 14.26 9.89
CA GLY A 15 -0.66 14.86 9.66
C GLY A 15 -1.23 14.67 8.26
N LYS A 16 -0.52 14.00 7.35
CA LYS A 16 -0.96 13.73 5.98
C LYS A 16 -1.32 12.26 5.79
N LEU A 17 -2.36 12.00 5.00
CA LEU A 17 -2.71 10.65 4.59
C LEU A 17 -1.75 10.18 3.49
N ILE A 18 -1.15 9.00 3.69
CA ILE A 18 -0.27 8.36 2.73
C ILE A 18 -0.89 7.04 2.28
N LYS A 19 -0.80 6.76 0.98
CA LYS A 19 -1.25 5.51 0.37
C LYS A 19 -0.08 4.80 -0.29
N ALA A 20 0.15 3.54 0.03
CA ALA A 20 1.07 2.67 -0.72
C ALA A 20 0.33 1.56 -1.44
N ILE A 21 0.75 1.28 -2.67
CA ILE A 21 0.28 0.16 -3.48
C ILE A 21 1.48 -0.72 -3.78
N LEU A 22 1.46 -1.95 -3.27
CA LEU A 22 2.49 -2.96 -3.50
C LEU A 22 1.93 -4.09 -4.35
N ASN A 23 2.68 -4.50 -5.36
CA ASN A 23 2.36 -5.67 -6.17
C ASN A 23 3.53 -6.65 -6.12
N ALA A 24 3.32 -7.80 -5.47
CA ALA A 24 4.36 -8.81 -5.29
C ALA A 24 4.69 -9.58 -6.57
N ASP A 25 3.74 -9.69 -7.51
CA ASP A 25 3.94 -10.39 -8.79
C ASP A 25 4.66 -9.51 -9.80
N GLU A 26 4.33 -8.21 -9.85
CA GLU A 26 5.00 -7.24 -10.73
C GLU A 26 6.27 -6.63 -10.10
N GLY A 27 6.53 -6.88 -8.82
CA GLY A 27 7.70 -6.33 -8.13
C GLY A 27 7.68 -4.81 -8.04
N THR A 28 6.50 -4.22 -7.79
CA THR A 28 6.34 -2.77 -7.78
C THR A 28 5.82 -2.23 -6.45
N LEU A 29 6.26 -1.02 -6.11
CA LEU A 29 5.77 -0.18 -5.03
C LEU A 29 5.48 1.20 -5.60
N ARG A 30 4.31 1.75 -5.26
CA ARG A 30 3.95 3.14 -5.52
C ARG A 30 3.45 3.77 -4.23
N ILE A 31 3.89 4.98 -3.91
CA ILE A 31 3.43 5.75 -2.75
C ILE A 31 2.85 7.07 -3.23
N TYR A 32 1.70 7.41 -2.70
CA TYR A 32 0.93 8.60 -3.03
C TYR A 32 0.65 9.43 -1.79
N ASP A 33 0.54 10.75 -1.97
CA ASP A 33 0.04 11.66 -0.93
C ASP A 33 -1.50 11.66 -0.90
N GLU A 34 -2.05 12.53 -0.04
CA GLU A 34 -3.49 12.73 0.15
C GLU A 34 -4.22 13.33 -1.07
N ASN A 35 -3.48 13.93 -2.00
CA ASN A 35 -4.00 14.51 -3.24
C ASN A 35 -3.78 13.59 -4.45
N ASP A 36 -3.49 12.31 -4.20
CA ASP A 36 -3.15 11.31 -5.22
C ASP A 36 -1.90 11.63 -6.06
N ASN A 37 -1.01 12.50 -5.58
CA ASN A 37 0.27 12.73 -6.23
C ASN A 37 1.23 11.59 -5.94
N LEU A 38 1.89 11.07 -6.99
CA LEU A 38 2.90 10.02 -6.84
C LEU A 38 4.18 10.60 -6.22
N ILE A 39 4.47 10.22 -4.97
CA ILE A 39 5.67 10.66 -4.24
C ILE A 39 6.86 9.71 -4.52
N LEU A 40 6.59 8.41 -4.63
CA LEU A 40 7.63 7.39 -4.83
C LEU A 40 7.14 6.27 -5.75
N LYS A 41 8.02 5.84 -6.65
CA LYS A 41 7.84 4.62 -7.42
C LYS A 41 9.12 3.79 -7.37
N ARG A 42 8.97 2.49 -7.09
CA ARG A 42 10.05 1.50 -7.19
C ARG A 42 9.55 0.31 -8.01
N THR A 43 10.44 -0.23 -8.83
CA THR A 43 10.18 -1.37 -9.74
C THR A 43 11.36 -2.33 -9.66
N GLY A 44 11.17 -3.58 -10.08
CA GLY A 44 12.21 -4.61 -10.03
C GLY A 44 12.44 -5.20 -8.64
N LEU A 45 11.48 -5.03 -7.73
CA LEU A 45 11.52 -5.64 -6.40
C LEU A 45 11.22 -7.13 -6.52
N ASN A 46 12.00 -7.96 -5.84
CA ASN A 46 11.62 -9.37 -5.69
C ASN A 46 10.52 -9.52 -4.63
N ARG A 47 9.86 -10.69 -4.62
CA ARG A 47 8.77 -11.00 -3.67
C ARG A 47 9.17 -10.86 -2.21
N PHE A 48 10.42 -11.18 -1.86
CA PHE A 48 10.93 -11.06 -0.50
C PHE A 48 11.07 -9.59 -0.09
N GLN A 49 11.62 -8.74 -0.96
CA GLN A 49 11.73 -7.30 -0.74
C GLN A 49 10.36 -6.64 -0.60
N VAL A 50 9.37 -7.04 -1.43
CA VAL A 50 7.99 -6.55 -1.28
C VAL A 50 7.46 -6.86 0.11
N LYS A 51 7.56 -8.11 0.58
CA LYS A 51 7.14 -8.49 1.94
C LYS A 51 7.89 -7.74 3.04
N GLN A 52 9.19 -7.51 2.88
CA GLN A 52 9.96 -6.72 3.85
C GLN A 52 9.45 -5.29 3.94
N ILE A 53 9.11 -4.67 2.79
CA ILE A 53 8.53 -3.33 2.76
C ILE A 53 7.16 -3.32 3.43
N GLU A 54 6.31 -4.32 3.19
CA GLU A 54 5.01 -4.42 3.89
C GLU A 54 5.17 -4.50 5.40
N ASN A 55 6.10 -5.34 5.88
CA ASN A 55 6.41 -5.45 7.30
C ASN A 55 6.96 -4.13 7.88
N TYR A 56 7.70 -3.35 7.08
CA TYR A 56 8.18 -2.04 7.50
C TYR A 56 7.03 -1.03 7.60
N ILE A 57 6.17 -0.97 6.58
CA ILE A 57 5.00 -0.08 6.53
C ILE A 57 4.03 -0.38 7.70
N LEU A 58 3.83 -1.66 8.03
CA LEU A 58 3.04 -2.08 9.19
C LEU A 58 3.56 -1.49 10.52
N LYS A 59 4.89 -1.37 10.69
CA LYS A 59 5.48 -0.78 11.90
C LYS A 59 5.16 0.71 12.06
N TYR A 60 4.80 1.41 10.98
CA TYR A 60 4.36 2.80 11.01
C TYR A 60 2.85 2.96 11.28
N GLY A 61 2.18 1.89 11.71
CA GLY A 61 0.75 1.93 12.01
C GLY A 61 -0.14 1.88 10.76
N ALA A 62 0.41 1.44 9.62
CA ALA A 62 -0.37 1.33 8.40
C ALA A 62 -1.44 0.25 8.48
N LYS A 63 -2.59 0.56 7.91
CA LYS A 63 -3.71 -0.35 7.77
C LYS A 63 -3.81 -0.82 6.33
N LYS A 64 -3.98 -2.13 6.18
CA LYS A 64 -4.25 -2.73 4.87
C LYS A 64 -5.69 -2.42 4.48
N LEU A 65 -5.90 -1.83 3.32
CA LEU A 65 -7.23 -1.78 2.72
C LEU A 65 -7.55 -3.19 2.22
N SER A 66 -8.51 -3.85 2.86
CA SER A 66 -9.00 -5.12 2.32
C SER A 66 -9.77 -4.82 1.03
N SER A 67 -9.59 -5.67 0.03
CA SER A 67 -10.29 -5.56 -1.26
C SER A 67 -11.81 -5.73 -1.16
N HIS A 68 -12.36 -5.99 0.04
CA HIS A 68 -13.77 -6.32 0.30
C HIS A 68 -14.32 -5.66 1.58
N ALA A 69 -13.63 -4.72 2.22
CA ALA A 69 -14.25 -3.96 3.31
C ALA A 69 -15.18 -2.91 2.70
N GLU A 70 -16.48 -3.04 2.95
CA GLU A 70 -17.45 -1.99 2.65
C GLU A 70 -16.92 -0.67 3.25
N PRO A 71 -16.82 0.42 2.46
CA PRO A 71 -15.98 1.56 2.82
C PRO A 71 -16.38 2.24 4.13
N PHE A 72 -17.65 2.15 4.53
CA PHE A 72 -18.17 2.74 5.75
C PHE A 72 -19.40 1.94 6.22
N LYS A 73 -19.25 1.09 7.24
CA LYS A 73 -20.38 0.79 8.14
C LYS A 73 -20.29 1.76 9.32
N PHE A 74 -20.74 2.99 9.08
CA PHE A 74 -21.21 3.85 10.15
C PHE A 74 -22.71 4.03 9.93
N LEU A 75 -23.50 3.43 10.81
CA LEU A 75 -24.53 4.09 11.61
C LEU A 75 -24.65 3.30 12.92
#